data_AF-A0A956DF56-F1
#
_entry.id   AF-A0A956DF56-F1
#
_cell.length_a   1.000
_cell.length_b   1.000
_cell.length_c   1.000
_cell.angle_alpha   90.00
_cell.angle_beta   90.00
_cell.angle_gamma   90.00
#
_symmetry.space_group_name_H-M   'P 1'
#
loop_
_entity.id
_entity.type
_entity.pdbx_description
1 polymer ?
#
loop_
_entity_poly.entity_id
_entity_poly.type
_entity_poly.pdbx_seq_one_letter_code
_entity_poly.pdbx_strand_id
1 'polypeptide(L)'
;MSSRKRSRETQRGYSSPLEEPPVEVPRPPTTPRDLGESRPSIPLAAPTPAAAEPDLELEEIFERGSPGLLGDPWCAVEVWTQNRLYGLDGALICRIVRDRRTNATQGDHPVVGARLLGGQRRDPSGRITHVAHPFPRRGMAAVFATGMGSRLRVSETSSVTRVVVRQRVVEVGADTPPPPWDAIVG
;
A
#
# COMPACT_ATOMS: atom_id res chain seq x y z
N MET A 1 -42.52 30.82 37.88
CA MET A 1 -42.89 30.64 36.46
C MET A 1 -42.14 29.42 35.93
N SER A 2 -42.89 28.38 35.57
CA SER A 2 -42.38 27.06 35.17
C SER A 2 -42.38 26.95 33.64
N SER A 3 -41.24 26.58 33.02
CA SER A 3 -41.19 26.27 31.59
C SER A 3 -40.36 25.01 31.32
N ARG A 4 -41.09 23.90 31.42
CA ARG A 4 -41.07 22.65 30.64
C ARG A 4 -39.83 22.35 29.77
N LYS A 5 -39.11 21.30 30.20
CA LYS A 5 -38.31 20.39 29.35
C LYS A 5 -39.16 19.90 28.18
N ARG A 6 -38.70 20.10 26.94
CA ARG A 6 -39.22 19.40 25.76
C ARG A 6 -38.37 18.17 25.50
N SER A 7 -38.93 17.01 25.84
CA SER A 7 -38.59 15.72 25.26
C SER A 7 -38.86 15.77 23.74
N ARG A 8 -37.91 15.33 22.93
CA ARG A 8 -38.14 14.98 21.53
C ARG A 8 -37.64 13.57 21.30
N GLU A 9 -38.62 12.68 21.37
CA GLU A 9 -38.64 11.30 20.92
C GLU A 9 -38.85 11.29 19.40
N THR A 10 -37.97 10.60 18.66
CA THR A 10 -38.22 10.26 17.25
C THR A 10 -37.75 8.82 16.99
N GLN A 11 -38.64 7.89 17.33
CA GLN A 11 -39.15 6.79 16.50
C GLN A 11 -38.15 6.09 15.57
N ARG A 12 -37.63 4.95 16.08
CA ARG A 12 -37.09 3.85 15.29
C ARG A 12 -38.23 3.22 14.48
N GLY A 13 -38.16 3.33 13.16
CA GLY A 13 -38.94 2.51 12.25
C GLY A 13 -37.98 1.63 11.46
N TYR A 14 -37.94 0.34 11.76
CA TYR A 14 -37.74 -0.71 10.76
C TYR A 14 -38.43 -1.98 11.29
N SER A 15 -39.26 -2.52 10.41
CA SER A 15 -40.17 -3.65 10.53
C SER A 15 -39.50 -4.96 10.97
N SER A 16 -40.25 -5.75 11.73
CA SER A 16 -39.96 -7.13 12.12
C SER A 16 -39.67 -8.03 10.90
N PRO A 17 -38.69 -8.95 10.97
CA PRO A 17 -38.62 -10.07 10.05
C PRO A 17 -39.67 -11.12 10.43
N LEU A 18 -40.45 -11.53 9.44
CA LEU A 18 -41.38 -12.65 9.50
C LEU A 18 -40.61 -13.95 9.79
N GLU A 19 -41.15 -14.72 10.72
CA GLU A 19 -40.70 -16.04 11.11
C GLU A 19 -41.06 -17.03 9.99
N GLU A 20 -40.08 -17.49 9.22
CA GLU A 20 -40.29 -18.54 8.22
C GLU A 20 -40.08 -19.93 8.86
N PRO A 21 -40.97 -20.91 8.59
CA PRO A 21 -40.96 -22.22 9.24
C PRO A 21 -39.79 -23.12 8.79
N PRO A 22 -39.38 -24.09 9.61
CA PRO A 22 -38.17 -24.88 9.37
C PRO A 22 -38.35 -25.82 8.18
N VAL A 23 -37.47 -25.69 7.18
CA VAL A 23 -37.36 -26.63 6.07
C VAL A 23 -36.62 -27.88 6.56
N GLU A 24 -37.32 -29.00 6.54
CA GLU A 24 -36.81 -30.33 6.90
C GLU A 24 -35.81 -30.82 5.83
N VAL A 25 -34.53 -30.96 6.21
CA VAL A 25 -33.48 -31.48 5.32
C VAL A 25 -33.49 -33.02 5.38
N PRO A 26 -33.55 -33.75 4.25
CA PRO A 26 -33.53 -35.21 4.26
C PRO A 26 -32.17 -35.74 4.74
N ARG A 27 -32.20 -36.69 5.68
CA ARG A 27 -30.99 -37.42 6.11
C ARG A 27 -30.49 -38.35 4.99
N PRO A 28 -29.19 -38.33 4.64
CA PRO A 28 -28.61 -39.29 3.71
C PRO A 28 -28.39 -40.67 4.37
N PRO A 29 -28.40 -41.76 3.59
CA PRO A 29 -28.35 -43.12 4.10
C PRO A 29 -26.96 -43.50 4.63
N THR A 30 -26.95 -44.22 5.75
CA THR A 30 -25.80 -44.87 6.36
C THR A 30 -25.24 -45.95 5.42
N THR A 31 -23.99 -45.82 5.00
CA THR A 31 -23.17 -46.96 4.57
C THR A 31 -21.82 -46.90 5.28
N PRO A 32 -21.37 -48.00 5.95
CA PRO A 32 -20.04 -48.07 6.49
C PRO A 32 -19.12 -48.72 5.46
N ARG A 33 -18.06 -48.02 5.05
CA ARG A 33 -16.85 -48.68 4.56
C ARG A 33 -15.62 -47.80 4.73
N ASP A 34 -14.85 -48.23 5.72
CA ASP A 34 -13.51 -47.84 6.09
C ASP A 34 -12.53 -48.28 4.99
N LEU A 35 -11.84 -47.33 4.36
CA LEU A 35 -10.54 -47.53 3.73
C LEU A 35 -9.78 -46.20 3.84
N GLY A 36 -8.75 -46.24 4.68
CA GLY A 36 -7.92 -45.10 5.04
C GLY A 36 -7.15 -44.52 3.86
N GLU A 37 -7.22 -43.20 3.74
CA GLU A 37 -6.19 -42.35 3.17
C GLU A 37 -6.29 -41.01 3.89
N SER A 38 -5.38 -40.78 4.84
CA SER A 38 -5.28 -39.51 5.56
C SER A 38 -4.84 -38.40 4.61
N ARG A 39 -5.80 -37.80 3.91
CA ARG A 39 -5.59 -36.49 3.28
C ARG A 39 -5.53 -35.44 4.40
N PRO A 40 -4.49 -34.58 4.46
CA PRO A 40 -4.52 -33.45 5.37
C PRO A 40 -5.72 -32.58 5.00
N SER A 41 -6.70 -32.53 5.89
CA SER A 41 -7.85 -31.63 5.76
C SER A 41 -7.33 -30.22 5.92
N ILE A 42 -7.19 -29.48 4.82
CA ILE A 42 -6.96 -28.03 4.89
C ILE A 42 -8.23 -27.47 5.55
N PRO A 43 -8.15 -26.87 6.76
CA PRO A 43 -9.33 -26.28 7.36
C PRO A 43 -9.84 -25.18 6.42
N LEU A 44 -11.11 -25.29 6.03
CA LEU A 44 -11.80 -24.24 5.28
C LEU A 44 -11.75 -22.98 6.14
N ALA A 45 -10.88 -22.04 5.75
CA ALA A 45 -10.67 -20.81 6.49
C ALA A 45 -12.03 -20.09 6.62
N ALA A 46 -12.36 -19.69 7.86
CA ALA A 46 -13.46 -18.77 8.12
C ALA A 46 -13.32 -17.54 7.18
N PRO A 47 -14.44 -16.91 6.77
CA PRO A 47 -14.40 -15.76 5.88
C PRO A 47 -13.41 -14.74 6.42
N THR A 48 -12.34 -14.50 5.67
CA THR A 48 -11.29 -13.56 6.01
C THR A 48 -11.97 -12.22 6.28
N PRO A 49 -11.75 -11.57 7.44
CA PRO A 49 -12.18 -10.20 7.62
C PRO A 49 -11.63 -9.39 6.44
N ALA A 50 -12.47 -8.55 5.82
CA ALA A 50 -12.12 -7.77 4.63
C ALA A 50 -10.66 -7.31 4.71
N ALA A 51 -9.81 -7.88 3.85
CA ALA A 51 -8.37 -7.78 4.00
C ALA A 51 -7.98 -6.32 4.12
N ALA A 52 -7.34 -5.95 5.23
CA ALA A 52 -6.84 -4.59 5.42
C ALA A 52 -5.98 -4.22 4.20
N GLU A 53 -6.19 -3.02 3.65
CA GLU A 53 -5.42 -2.58 2.48
C GLU A 53 -3.93 -2.69 2.79
N PRO A 54 -3.12 -3.26 1.87
CA PRO A 54 -1.73 -3.51 2.13
C PRO A 54 -0.95 -2.20 2.28
N ASP A 55 0.04 -2.20 3.16
CA ASP A 55 0.94 -1.04 3.35
C ASP A 55 1.77 -0.75 2.09
N LEU A 56 2.11 -1.81 1.34
CA LEU A 56 2.93 -1.80 0.14
C LEU A 56 2.19 -2.51 -0.99
N GLU A 57 2.16 -1.89 -2.16
CA GLU A 57 1.59 -2.46 -3.38
C GLU A 57 2.70 -2.69 -4.41
N LEU A 58 2.74 -3.88 -4.99
CA LEU A 58 3.66 -4.22 -6.07
C LEU A 58 2.91 -4.11 -7.41
N GLU A 59 3.46 -3.33 -8.33
CA GLU A 59 2.95 -3.15 -9.68
C GLU A 59 4.01 -3.62 -10.68
N GLU A 60 3.66 -4.59 -11.53
CA GLU A 60 4.52 -5.03 -12.61
C GLU A 60 4.16 -4.28 -13.90
N ILE A 61 5.16 -3.68 -14.53
CA ILE A 61 5.02 -2.96 -15.78
C ILE A 61 5.78 -3.73 -16.86
N PHE A 62 5.01 -4.31 -17.78
CA PHE A 62 5.52 -5.10 -18.88
C PHE A 62 5.73 -4.23 -20.11
N GLU A 63 6.94 -4.30 -20.66
CA GLU A 63 7.30 -3.66 -21.91
C GLU A 63 7.98 -4.68 -22.83
N ARG A 64 7.78 -4.52 -24.13
CA ARG A 64 8.46 -5.31 -25.16
C ARG A 64 9.39 -4.40 -25.94
N GLY A 65 10.65 -4.80 -26.10
CA GLY A 65 11.59 -4.00 -26.87
C GLY A 65 13.02 -4.42 -26.68
N SER A 66 13.93 -3.48 -26.98
CA SER A 66 15.35 -3.68 -26.76
C SER A 66 15.70 -3.54 -25.27
N PRO A 67 16.80 -4.16 -24.81
CA PRO A 67 17.31 -3.96 -23.46
C PRO A 67 17.62 -2.50 -23.12
N GLY A 68 17.77 -1.62 -24.13
CA GLY A 68 17.98 -0.19 -23.94
C GLY A 68 16.85 0.51 -23.19
N LEU A 69 15.64 -0.07 -23.17
CA LEU A 69 14.54 0.42 -22.33
C LEU A 69 14.95 0.50 -20.85
N LEU A 70 15.75 -0.45 -20.35
CA LEU A 70 16.24 -0.46 -18.97
C LEU A 70 17.23 0.68 -18.63
N GLY A 71 17.66 1.45 -19.63
CA GLY A 71 18.50 2.64 -19.45
C GLY A 71 17.72 3.93 -19.24
N ASP A 72 16.41 3.94 -19.47
CA ASP A 72 15.58 5.14 -19.32
C ASP A 72 15.30 5.46 -17.84
N PRO A 73 15.13 6.75 -17.46
CA PRO A 73 14.75 7.13 -16.11
C PRO A 73 13.49 6.40 -15.62
N TRP A 74 13.61 5.70 -14.50
CA TRP A 74 12.54 4.89 -13.94
C TRP A 74 12.01 5.45 -12.62
N CYS A 75 10.69 5.43 -12.45
CA CYS A 75 10.04 5.67 -11.16
C CYS A 75 9.78 4.32 -10.48
N ALA A 76 10.79 3.83 -9.76
CA ALA A 76 10.75 2.54 -9.07
C ALA A 76 9.79 2.52 -7.89
N VAL A 77 9.62 3.66 -7.21
CA VAL A 77 8.76 3.74 -6.02
C VAL A 77 7.94 5.01 -6.06
N GLU A 78 6.67 4.91 -5.71
CA GLU A 78 5.82 6.06 -5.41
C GLU A 78 5.37 6.04 -3.96
N VAL A 79 5.66 7.13 -3.25
CA VAL A 79 5.09 7.39 -1.94
C VAL A 79 3.93 8.36 -2.09
N TRP A 80 2.74 7.88 -1.81
CA TRP A 80 1.52 8.67 -1.86
C TRP A 80 1.21 9.22 -0.47
N THR A 81 1.01 10.52 -0.37
CA THR A 81 0.52 11.15 0.85
C THR A 81 -0.83 11.83 0.61
N GLN A 82 -1.35 12.48 1.64
CA GLN A 82 -2.61 13.24 1.53
C GLN A 82 -2.59 14.27 0.39
N ASN A 83 -1.46 14.96 0.19
CA ASN A 83 -1.40 16.13 -0.69
C ASN A 83 -0.43 15.95 -1.87
N ARG A 84 0.49 15.01 -1.80
CA ARG A 84 1.58 14.87 -2.76
C ARG A 84 1.87 13.43 -3.12
N LEU A 85 2.48 13.26 -4.28
CA LEU A 85 3.11 12.04 -4.74
C LEU A 85 4.60 12.30 -4.87
N TYR A 86 5.42 11.43 -4.27
CA TYR A 86 6.86 11.46 -4.38
C TYR A 86 7.28 10.27 -5.22
N GLY A 87 7.85 10.51 -6.40
CA GLY A 87 8.41 9.50 -7.27
C GLY A 87 9.91 9.35 -7.02
N LEU A 88 10.34 8.12 -6.77
CA LEU A 88 11.71 7.77 -6.46
C LEU A 88 12.26 6.79 -7.48
N ASP A 89 13.57 6.85 -7.65
CA ASP A 89 14.33 5.89 -8.42
C ASP A 89 14.67 4.64 -7.58
N GLY A 90 15.40 3.68 -8.15
CA GLY A 90 15.76 2.42 -7.47
C GLY A 90 16.77 2.61 -6.34
N ALA A 91 17.54 3.70 -6.36
CA ALA A 91 18.40 4.15 -5.27
C ALA A 91 17.65 4.90 -4.15
N LEU A 92 16.31 4.94 -4.22
CA LEU A 92 15.41 5.65 -3.31
C LEU A 92 15.67 7.16 -3.24
N ILE A 93 16.18 7.75 -4.32
CA ILE A 93 16.32 9.19 -4.46
C ILE A 93 15.03 9.74 -5.05
N CYS A 94 14.44 10.73 -4.39
CA CYS A 94 13.26 11.41 -4.92
C CYS A 94 13.64 12.21 -6.17
N ARG A 95 13.10 11.82 -7.31
CA ARG A 95 13.33 12.49 -8.61
C ARG A 95 12.22 13.46 -8.96
N ILE A 96 11.02 13.21 -8.47
CA ILE A 96 9.86 14.02 -8.80
C ILE A 96 8.91 14.15 -7.60
N VAL A 97 8.37 15.36 -7.43
CA VAL A 97 7.28 15.63 -6.51
C VAL A 97 6.11 16.17 -7.32
N ARG A 98 4.91 15.61 -7.12
CA ARG A 98 3.69 16.07 -7.79
C ARG A 98 2.63 16.42 -6.77
N ASP A 99 1.87 17.48 -7.04
CA ASP A 99 0.63 17.75 -6.32
C ASP A 99 -0.39 16.66 -6.65
N ARG A 100 -1.01 16.07 -5.62
CA ARG A 100 -1.92 14.94 -5.81
C ARG A 100 -3.22 15.34 -6.53
N ARG A 101 -3.67 16.58 -6.37
CA ARG A 101 -4.96 17.04 -6.92
C ARG A 101 -4.79 17.53 -8.35
N THR A 102 -3.75 18.28 -8.64
CA THR A 102 -3.54 18.91 -9.96
C THR A 102 -2.59 18.11 -10.85
N ASN A 103 -1.88 17.13 -10.28
CA ASN A 103 -0.79 16.39 -10.93
C ASN A 103 0.38 17.30 -11.41
N ALA A 104 0.41 18.57 -10.95
CA ALA A 104 1.45 19.50 -11.32
C ALA A 104 2.78 19.11 -10.65
N THR A 105 3.86 19.16 -11.43
CA THR A 105 5.21 18.86 -10.92
C THR A 105 5.76 20.04 -10.12
N GLN A 106 6.38 19.74 -8.97
CA GLN A 106 7.00 20.70 -8.06
C GLN A 106 8.53 20.52 -8.09
N GLY A 107 9.17 21.06 -9.14
CA GLY A 107 10.61 20.88 -9.37
C GLY A 107 11.50 21.43 -8.26
N ASP A 108 11.12 22.55 -7.64
CA ASP A 108 11.89 23.22 -6.58
C ASP A 108 11.57 22.67 -5.17
N HIS A 109 10.88 21.53 -5.07
CA HIS A 109 10.51 20.99 -3.77
C HIS A 109 11.77 20.54 -2.99
N PRO A 110 11.93 20.87 -1.69
CA PRO A 110 13.17 20.61 -0.93
C PRO A 110 13.62 19.16 -0.82
N VAL A 111 12.75 18.19 -1.15
CA VAL A 111 13.09 16.77 -1.14
C VAL A 111 13.50 16.22 -2.50
N VAL A 112 13.43 17.01 -3.57
CA VAL A 112 13.99 16.58 -4.87
C VAL A 112 15.51 16.40 -4.70
N GLY A 113 16.00 15.24 -5.11
CA GLY A 113 17.38 14.79 -4.88
C GLY A 113 17.65 14.22 -3.48
N ALA A 114 16.67 14.25 -2.57
CA ALA A 114 16.80 13.66 -1.24
C ALA A 114 16.59 12.13 -1.28
N ARG A 115 17.28 11.40 -0.40
CA ARG A 115 17.10 9.96 -0.23
C ARG A 115 15.97 9.68 0.75
N LEU A 116 15.07 8.77 0.43
CA LEU A 116 14.11 8.21 1.38
C LEU A 116 14.83 7.30 2.37
N LEU A 117 14.68 7.59 3.66
CA LEU A 117 15.17 6.76 4.75
C LEU A 117 14.13 5.75 5.25
N GLY A 118 12.86 5.97 4.92
CA GLY A 118 11.74 5.16 5.36
C GLY A 118 10.62 6.00 5.92
N GLY A 119 10.02 5.56 7.02
CA GLY A 119 8.94 6.28 7.68
C GLY A 119 9.01 6.28 9.18
N GLN A 120 8.29 7.21 9.79
CA GLN A 120 8.17 7.29 11.23
C GLN A 120 6.78 7.69 11.69
N ARG A 121 6.44 7.27 12.90
CA ARG A 121 5.23 7.69 13.62
C ARG A 121 5.61 8.38 14.91
N ARG A 122 5.01 9.54 15.16
CA ARG A 122 5.11 10.24 16.44
C ARG A 122 3.82 10.07 17.24
N ASP A 123 3.95 10.01 18.56
CA ASP A 123 2.80 10.11 19.46
C ASP A 123 2.35 11.58 19.61
N PRO A 124 1.22 11.87 20.29
CA PRO A 124 0.77 13.26 20.50
C PRO A 124 1.78 14.16 21.24
N SER A 125 2.75 13.58 21.96
CA SER A 125 3.84 14.35 22.60
C SER A 125 4.97 14.71 21.63
N GLY A 126 4.91 14.23 20.38
CA GLY A 126 5.92 14.44 19.36
C GLY A 126 7.07 13.44 19.39
N ARG A 127 7.07 12.48 20.33
CA ARG A 127 8.11 11.45 20.43
C ARG A 127 7.93 10.40 19.33
N ILE A 128 9.02 10.02 18.66
CA ILE A 128 9.03 8.93 17.69
C ILE A 128 8.74 7.63 18.43
N THR A 129 7.69 6.93 18.03
CA THR A 129 7.29 5.64 18.61
C THR A 129 7.55 4.47 17.68
N HIS A 130 7.57 4.71 16.37
CA HIS A 130 7.80 3.68 15.37
C HIS A 130 8.64 4.23 14.23
N VAL A 131 9.51 3.37 13.70
CA VAL A 131 10.30 3.61 12.49
C VAL A 131 10.10 2.42 11.56
N ALA A 132 9.96 2.67 10.27
CA ALA A 132 9.86 1.66 9.22
C ALA A 132 10.93 1.92 8.16
N HIS A 133 11.56 0.85 7.65
CA HIS A 133 12.62 0.88 6.65
C HIS A 133 12.51 -0.35 5.73
N PRO A 134 12.78 -0.24 4.42
CA PRO A 134 13.16 0.98 3.70
C PRO A 134 11.97 1.88 3.34
N PHE A 135 10.74 1.41 3.52
CA PHE A 135 9.54 2.12 3.13
C PHE A 135 8.71 2.57 4.34
N PRO A 136 8.05 3.75 4.26
CA PRO A 136 7.06 4.14 5.24
C PRO A 136 5.82 3.24 5.17
N ARG A 137 5.15 3.06 6.31
CA ARG A 137 3.83 2.40 6.38
C ARG A 137 2.70 3.41 6.27
N ARG A 138 1.48 2.93 5.99
CA ARG A 138 0.30 3.81 5.97
C ARG A 138 0.13 4.52 7.32
N GLY A 139 -0.23 5.79 7.24
CA GLY A 139 -0.37 6.70 8.38
C GLY A 139 0.95 7.15 9.03
N MET A 140 2.12 6.75 8.53
CA MET A 140 3.41 7.32 8.95
C MET A 140 3.77 8.55 8.13
N ALA A 141 4.69 9.39 8.60
CA ALA A 141 5.37 10.36 7.75
C ALA A 141 6.52 9.66 7.01
N ALA A 142 6.72 9.97 5.72
CA ALA A 142 7.92 9.57 5.01
C ALA A 142 9.07 10.52 5.38
N VAL A 143 10.27 9.97 5.53
CA VAL A 143 11.45 10.69 6.01
C VAL A 143 12.48 10.75 4.90
N PHE A 144 12.80 11.96 4.46
CA PHE A 144 13.79 12.24 3.42
C PHE A 144 15.03 12.89 4.01
N ALA A 145 16.19 12.52 3.48
CA ALA A 145 17.48 13.04 3.89
C ALA A 145 18.22 13.70 2.73
N THR A 146 18.76 14.89 2.99
CA THR A 146 19.74 15.56 2.13
C THR A 146 21.05 15.76 2.89
N GLY A 147 22.17 15.75 2.15
CA GLY A 147 23.51 15.83 2.73
C GLY A 147 23.98 14.52 3.36
N MET A 148 25.13 14.57 4.03
CA MET A 148 25.79 13.40 4.61
C MET A 148 26.49 13.79 5.92
N GLY A 149 26.58 12.85 6.87
CA GLY A 149 27.27 13.03 8.14
C GLY A 149 26.68 14.17 8.99
N SER A 150 27.53 15.07 9.47
CA SER A 150 27.15 16.21 10.31
C SER A 150 26.28 17.26 9.61
N ARG A 151 26.11 17.17 8.28
CA ARG A 151 25.25 18.06 7.48
C ARG A 151 23.93 17.39 7.06
N LEU A 152 23.59 16.26 7.66
CA LEU A 152 22.34 15.57 7.40
C LEU A 152 21.15 16.46 7.76
N ARG A 153 20.35 16.81 6.75
CA ARG A 153 19.07 17.49 6.94
C ARG A 153 17.95 16.50 6.67
N VAL A 154 17.02 16.42 7.61
CA VAL A 154 15.87 15.53 7.52
C VAL A 154 14.61 16.34 7.25
N SER A 155 13.78 15.86 6.34
CA SER A 155 12.47 16.40 6.00
C SER A 155 11.41 15.32 6.16
N GLU A 156 10.25 15.70 6.68
CA GLU A 156 9.13 14.79 6.91
C GLU A 156 7.95 15.17 6.02
N THR A 157 7.21 14.19 5.53
CA THR A 157 5.99 14.42 4.76
C THR A 157 4.74 14.43 5.64
N SER A 158 3.60 14.81 5.05
CA SER A 158 2.30 14.43 5.61
C SER A 158 2.11 12.90 5.59
N SER A 159 1.06 12.43 6.28
CA SER A 159 0.77 11.00 6.40
C SER A 159 0.72 10.29 5.04
N VAL A 160 1.49 9.22 4.93
CA VAL A 160 1.52 8.30 3.80
C VAL A 160 0.19 7.55 3.75
N THR A 161 -0.43 7.53 2.59
CA THR A 161 -1.68 6.81 2.34
C THR A 161 -1.43 5.49 1.64
N ARG A 162 -0.35 5.37 0.87
CA ARG A 162 0.00 4.19 0.07
C ARG A 162 1.46 4.28 -0.37
N VAL A 163 2.11 3.14 -0.55
CA VAL A 163 3.40 3.04 -1.24
C VAL A 163 3.26 2.04 -2.38
N VAL A 164 3.70 2.42 -3.58
CA VAL A 164 3.74 1.56 -4.77
C VAL A 164 5.18 1.28 -5.13
N VAL A 165 5.54 0.02 -5.23
CA VAL A 165 6.83 -0.43 -5.79
C VAL A 165 6.55 -0.93 -7.20
N ARG A 166 7.30 -0.42 -8.16
CA ARG A 166 7.13 -0.75 -9.57
C ARG A 166 8.29 -1.59 -10.08
N GLN A 167 7.97 -2.80 -10.49
CA GLN A 167 8.90 -3.68 -11.17
C GLN A 167 8.74 -3.49 -12.68
N ARG A 168 9.80 -3.02 -13.33
CA ARG A 168 9.87 -2.96 -14.78
C ARG A 168 10.30 -4.32 -15.32
N VAL A 169 9.51 -4.89 -16.22
CA VAL A 169 9.79 -6.17 -16.86
C VAL A 169 9.87 -5.94 -18.36
N VAL A 170 11.10 -6.01 -18.90
CA VAL A 170 11.34 -5.88 -20.35
C VAL A 170 11.49 -7.27 -20.95
N GLU A 171 10.54 -7.65 -21.80
CA GLU A 171 10.63 -8.85 -22.62
C GLU A 171 11.57 -8.57 -23.80
N VAL A 172 12.71 -9.27 -23.82
CA VAL A 172 13.74 -9.17 -24.87
C VAL A 172 13.57 -10.29 -25.89
N GLY A 173 13.73 -9.99 -27.17
CA GLY A 173 13.65 -10.99 -28.25
C GLY A 173 14.80 -12.00 -28.19
N ALA A 174 14.57 -13.22 -28.69
CA ALA A 174 15.50 -14.35 -28.59
C ALA A 174 16.92 -14.10 -29.13
N ASP A 175 17.04 -13.28 -30.19
CA ASP A 175 18.33 -12.94 -30.81
C ASP A 175 18.95 -11.64 -30.25
N THR A 176 18.33 -11.06 -29.23
CA THR A 176 18.80 -9.80 -28.62
C THR A 176 19.84 -10.12 -27.53
N PRO A 177 21.04 -9.53 -27.58
CA PRO A 177 22.00 -9.71 -26.50
C PRO A 177 21.43 -9.19 -25.17
N PRO A 178 21.82 -9.77 -24.03
CA PRO A 178 21.39 -9.30 -22.72
C PRO A 178 21.79 -7.83 -22.50
N PRO A 179 21.07 -7.08 -21.64
CA PRO A 179 21.50 -5.73 -21.27
C PRO A 179 22.90 -5.76 -20.65
N PRO A 180 23.70 -4.71 -20.87
CA PRO A 180 24.84 -4.44 -19.99
C PRO A 180 24.28 -4.16 -18.58
N TRP A 181 24.56 -5.04 -17.62
CA TRP A 181 24.03 -4.93 -16.26
C TRP A 181 24.47 -3.63 -15.54
N ASP A 182 25.64 -3.11 -15.91
CA ASP A 182 26.19 -1.84 -15.46
C ASP A 182 25.50 -0.61 -16.09
N ALA A 183 24.81 -0.78 -17.21
CA ALA A 183 24.02 0.26 -17.86
C ALA A 183 22.57 0.32 -17.38
N ILE A 184 22.11 -0.67 -16.60
CA ILE A 184 20.79 -0.63 -15.98
C ILE A 184 20.84 0.44 -14.89
N VAL A 185 20.13 1.54 -15.16
CA VAL A 185 20.04 2.67 -14.24
C VAL A 185 18.64 2.73 -13.64
N GLY A 186 18.60 3.02 -12.34
CA GLY A 186 17.39 3.06 -11.54
C GLY A 186 17.76 3.40 -10.12
#